data_AF-A0A2D5XEM5-F1
#
_entry.id   AF-A0A2D5XEM5-F1
#
_cell.length_a   1.000
_cell.length_b   1.000
_cell.length_c   1.000
_cell.angle_alpha   90.00
_cell.angle_beta   90.00
_cell.angle_gamma   90.00
#
_symmetry.space_group_name_H-M   'P 1'
#
loop_
_entity.id
_entity.type
_entity.pdbx_description
1 polymer ?
#
loop_
_entity_poly.entity_id
_entity_poly.type
_entity_poly.pdbx_seq_one_letter_code
_entity_poly.pdbx_strand_id
1 'polypeptide(L)'
;MTIADLKKFGFDHETAEQNRGTYVKTNYPKPARRYRLHYEGYNISIEEPYFYVLHYLRYFSGFPHIDKITDIFAAAENSAFFGASQQRLGAQQDKVSQFMATIGKMVKELFQLVRELRILDERLGYYNDSYSGSKSSESAEITLKGSWVDLVEQGAKNPASVYGMAREVQFTTLPDLFFSTHPIKQEDVDETVERERGAFNRKIREVLKRKLRTFLAWKEHTFEELKNRRIFTLKYLRQHFEVIKMYMNWVRPYLRNIQRLQLDQSKTETPDLLVAFESSMMEVELLARKPVGKVNQCLLVSYLFRTRPELNYQQEGYQRGPIHLGRIEIDLRIYAWTNKEIENYKKMRDQEDFQLLGIIDGAVKAAMEALGDELMRYLREAGEEIAPKTLGKKTEIKKPSALSPYLSVFKGFSELFGAAKRPKAQPKPKKPSKTDIMKLQLAKTSAENATKTTAWRIYHHFKKHHNMLNW
;
A
#
# COMPACT_ATOMS: atom_id res chain seq x y z
N MET A 1 5.42 20.18 9.70
CA MET A 1 6.80 19.89 10.17
C MET A 1 7.10 20.47 11.53
N THR A 2 7.67 19.67 12.44
CA THR A 2 8.11 20.13 13.77
C THR A 2 9.63 20.11 13.92
N ILE A 3 10.15 20.90 14.87
CA ILE A 3 11.57 20.96 15.27
C ILE A 3 12.13 19.56 15.60
N ALA A 4 11.29 18.61 15.99
CA ALA A 4 11.69 17.23 16.30
C ALA A 4 12.15 16.43 15.06
N ASP A 5 11.73 16.80 13.85
CA ASP A 5 11.93 15.96 12.66
C ASP A 5 13.31 16.13 12.03
N LEU A 6 13.86 17.36 12.00
CA LEU A 6 15.21 17.63 11.47
C LEU A 6 16.32 16.87 12.23
N LYS A 7 16.22 16.77 13.55
CA LYS A 7 17.19 16.03 14.38
C LYS A 7 17.13 14.52 14.15
N LYS A 8 15.94 13.95 13.86
CA LYS A 8 15.80 12.52 13.54
C LYS A 8 16.56 12.15 12.26
N PHE A 9 16.67 13.08 11.31
CA PHE A 9 17.37 12.89 10.04
C PHE A 9 18.84 13.35 10.06
N GLY A 10 19.35 13.82 11.21
CA GLY A 10 20.75 14.18 11.41
C GLY A 10 21.13 15.58 10.93
N PHE A 11 20.17 16.51 10.83
CA PHE A 11 20.42 17.90 10.46
C PHE A 11 20.40 18.85 11.66
N ASP A 12 21.31 19.82 11.65
CA ASP A 12 21.30 20.96 12.56
C ASP A 12 20.29 22.01 12.10
N HIS A 13 19.64 22.70 13.05
CA HIS A 13 18.64 23.73 12.75
C HIS A 13 19.26 25.02 12.21
N GLU A 14 18.64 25.58 11.18
CA GLU A 14 18.88 26.97 10.78
C GLU A 14 18.22 27.93 11.79
N THR A 15 18.97 28.96 12.20
CA THR A 15 18.45 30.13 12.90
C THR A 15 18.66 31.32 11.98
N ALA A 16 17.59 31.97 11.55
CA ALA A 16 17.66 33.04 10.56
C ALA A 16 16.76 34.22 10.94
N GLU A 17 17.16 35.41 10.52
CA GLU A 17 16.38 36.63 10.68
C GLU A 17 15.16 36.57 9.74
N GLN A 18 13.96 36.49 10.31
CA GLN A 18 12.70 36.47 9.56
C GLN A 18 12.09 37.88 9.47
N ASN A 19 12.17 38.63 10.58
CA ASN A 19 11.80 40.02 10.73
C ASN A 19 13.02 40.83 11.17
N ARG A 20 13.05 42.12 10.86
CA ARG A 20 14.16 43.01 11.23
C ARG A 20 14.46 42.93 12.73
N GLY A 21 15.64 42.43 13.08
CA GLY A 21 16.13 42.24 14.46
C GLY A 21 15.70 40.95 15.16
N THR A 22 14.89 40.10 14.53
CA THR A 22 14.31 38.90 15.16
C THR A 22 14.77 37.62 14.48
N TYR A 23 15.56 36.83 15.21
CA TYR A 23 16.07 35.52 14.78
C TYR A 23 15.11 34.40 15.21
N VAL A 24 14.58 33.67 14.24
CA VAL A 24 13.68 32.54 14.47
C VAL A 24 14.33 31.26 13.94
N LYS A 25 14.09 30.14 14.62
CA LYS A 25 14.50 28.82 14.14
C LYS A 25 13.62 28.43 12.96
N THR A 26 14.21 28.15 11.80
CA THR A 26 13.46 27.75 10.60
C THR A 26 13.30 26.23 10.55
N ASN A 27 12.38 25.75 9.72
CA ASN A 27 12.17 24.32 9.46
C ASN A 27 13.20 23.73 8.46
N TYR A 28 14.30 24.44 8.20
CA TYR A 28 15.32 24.03 7.26
C TYR A 28 16.64 23.65 7.97
N PRO A 29 17.47 22.77 7.36
CA PRO A 29 18.83 22.53 7.83
C PRO A 29 19.66 23.82 7.82
N LYS A 30 20.67 23.91 8.69
CA LYS A 30 21.59 25.05 8.74
C LYS A 30 22.33 25.24 7.40
N PRO A 31 22.11 26.33 6.65
CA PRO A 31 22.80 26.55 5.39
C PRO A 31 24.17 27.18 5.62
N ALA A 32 25.07 27.01 4.64
CA ALA A 32 26.38 27.67 4.63
C ALA A 32 26.24 29.19 4.39
N ARG A 33 25.22 29.58 3.63
CA ARG A 33 24.78 30.97 3.43
C ARG A 33 23.34 30.97 2.90
N ARG A 34 22.58 32.00 3.22
CA ARG A 34 21.22 32.25 2.72
C ARG A 34 21.16 33.62 2.04
N TYR A 35 20.49 33.68 0.90
CA TYR A 35 20.08 34.94 0.26
C TYR A 35 18.56 34.98 0.16
N ARG A 36 17.96 36.13 0.50
CA ARG A 36 16.51 36.34 0.44
C ARG A 36 16.20 37.50 -0.50
N LEU A 37 15.25 37.28 -1.39
CA LEU A 37 14.71 38.27 -2.32
C LEU A 37 13.22 38.45 -2.06
N HIS A 38 12.78 39.69 -2.01
CA HIS A 38 11.37 40.05 -2.01
C HIS A 38 11.09 40.81 -3.29
N TYR A 39 10.21 40.27 -4.13
CA TYR A 39 9.80 40.89 -5.37
C TYR A 39 8.27 40.99 -5.37
N GLU A 40 7.76 42.21 -5.54
CA GLU A 40 6.35 42.54 -5.43
C GLU A 40 6.00 43.52 -6.55
N GLY A 41 4.82 43.35 -7.13
CA GLY A 41 4.37 44.13 -8.26
C GLY A 41 3.03 43.65 -8.81
N TYR A 42 2.44 44.50 -9.64
CA TYR A 42 1.13 44.29 -10.23
C TYR A 42 1.19 43.21 -11.31
N ASN A 43 0.24 42.26 -11.29
CA ASN A 43 0.11 41.19 -12.28
C ASN A 43 1.34 40.26 -12.43
N ILE A 44 2.19 40.15 -11.40
CA ILE A 44 3.28 39.18 -11.43
C ILE A 44 2.71 37.76 -11.29
N SER A 45 3.05 36.89 -12.24
CA SER A 45 2.86 35.45 -12.11
C SER A 45 4.08 34.81 -11.45
N ILE A 46 3.88 33.77 -10.63
CA ILE A 46 4.99 32.96 -10.07
C ILE A 46 5.85 32.31 -11.18
N GLU A 47 5.27 32.07 -12.34
CA GLU A 47 5.90 31.34 -13.43
C GLU A 47 7.15 32.05 -13.95
N GLU A 48 7.09 33.38 -14.12
CA GLU A 48 8.22 34.17 -14.61
C GLU A 48 9.48 34.03 -13.72
N PRO A 49 9.46 34.37 -12.42
CA PRO A 49 10.61 34.22 -11.55
C PRO A 49 11.02 32.75 -11.36
N TYR A 50 10.06 31.82 -11.34
CA TYR A 50 10.34 30.38 -11.22
C TYR A 50 11.11 29.85 -12.44
N PHE A 51 10.61 30.07 -13.65
CA PHE A 51 11.26 29.60 -14.88
C PHE A 51 12.55 30.34 -15.17
N TYR A 52 12.65 31.63 -14.82
CA TYR A 52 13.90 32.38 -14.93
C TYR A 52 15.03 31.70 -14.14
N VAL A 53 14.80 31.43 -12.85
CA VAL A 53 15.81 30.79 -11.99
C VAL A 53 16.03 29.34 -12.39
N LEU A 54 14.99 28.60 -12.76
CA LEU A 54 15.11 27.21 -13.24
C LEU A 54 15.98 27.13 -14.51
N HIS A 55 15.75 28.01 -15.49
CA HIS A 55 16.55 28.09 -16.70
C HIS A 55 17.98 28.55 -16.39
N TYR A 56 18.15 29.49 -15.47
CA TYR A 56 19.48 29.89 -15.00
C TYR A 56 20.25 28.73 -14.39
N LEU A 57 19.59 27.90 -13.58
CA LEU A 57 20.20 26.72 -12.96
C LEU A 57 20.58 25.65 -14.01
N ARG A 58 19.71 25.41 -15.00
CA ARG A 58 19.94 24.41 -16.05
C ARG A 58 21.03 24.85 -17.04
N TYR A 59 20.88 26.02 -17.63
CA TYR A 59 21.68 26.43 -18.78
C TYR A 59 22.93 27.23 -18.40
N PHE A 60 22.83 28.17 -17.46
CA PHE A 60 23.95 29.04 -17.09
C PHE A 60 24.83 28.45 -15.98
N SER A 61 24.22 27.85 -14.97
CA SER A 61 24.94 27.27 -13.83
C SER A 61 25.33 25.80 -14.04
N GLY A 62 24.69 25.11 -14.99
CA GLY A 62 24.99 23.74 -15.38
C GLY A 62 24.77 22.74 -14.25
N PHE A 63 23.64 22.83 -13.53
CA PHE A 63 23.23 21.80 -12.57
C PHE A 63 22.57 20.63 -13.32
N PRO A 64 23.18 19.43 -13.32
CA PRO A 64 22.69 18.29 -14.10
C PRO A 64 21.42 17.65 -13.53
N HIS A 65 21.16 17.83 -12.23
CA HIS A 65 19.98 17.28 -11.58
C HIS A 65 19.27 18.38 -10.80
N ILE A 66 17.98 18.56 -11.08
CA ILE A 66 17.12 19.51 -10.38
C ILE A 66 15.86 18.76 -10.00
N ASP A 67 15.68 18.55 -8.71
CA ASP A 67 14.56 17.81 -8.15
C ASP A 67 13.56 18.81 -7.56
N LYS A 68 12.28 18.71 -7.94
CA LYS A 68 11.21 19.45 -7.25
C LYS A 68 10.85 18.70 -5.97
N ILE A 69 10.99 19.36 -4.83
CA ILE A 69 10.81 18.74 -3.50
C ILE A 69 9.39 18.99 -3.01
N THR A 70 8.97 20.25 -2.94
CA THR A 70 7.61 20.63 -2.53
C THR A 70 6.96 21.47 -3.63
N ASP A 71 5.66 21.30 -3.76
CA ASP A 71 4.78 22.07 -4.63
C ASP A 71 3.40 22.10 -3.96
N ILE A 72 3.25 23.05 -3.04
CA ILE A 72 2.08 23.17 -2.18
C ILE A 72 1.29 24.39 -2.66
N PHE A 73 0.00 24.16 -2.90
CA PHE A 73 -0.96 25.21 -3.22
C PHE A 73 -1.93 25.36 -2.06
N ALA A 74 -2.07 26.58 -1.54
CA ALA A 74 -3.05 26.97 -0.55
C ALA A 74 -3.91 28.10 -1.11
N ALA A 75 -5.21 28.08 -0.80
CA ALA A 75 -6.11 29.15 -1.20
C ALA A 75 -7.12 29.41 -0.09
N ALA A 76 -7.57 30.66 0.01
CA ALA A 76 -8.61 31.04 0.96
C ALA A 76 -9.92 30.31 0.66
N GLU A 77 -10.69 29.93 1.69
CA GLU A 77 -11.88 29.08 1.55
C GLU A 77 -12.95 29.70 0.65
N ASN A 78 -13.10 31.02 0.67
CA ASN A 78 -14.06 31.73 -0.19
C ASN A 78 -13.52 32.06 -1.59
N SER A 79 -12.27 31.67 -1.91
CA SER A 79 -11.71 31.90 -3.24
C SER A 79 -12.25 30.91 -4.27
N ALA A 80 -12.36 31.35 -5.52
CA ALA A 80 -12.69 30.46 -6.64
C ALA A 80 -11.69 29.30 -6.80
N PHE A 81 -10.42 29.52 -6.44
CA PHE A 81 -9.37 28.50 -6.45
C PHE A 81 -9.65 27.36 -5.46
N PHE A 82 -10.13 27.70 -4.26
CA PHE A 82 -10.51 26.70 -3.26
C PHE A 82 -11.71 25.88 -3.74
N GLY A 83 -12.76 26.52 -4.26
CA GLY A 83 -13.94 25.83 -4.78
C GLY A 83 -13.59 24.82 -5.88
N ALA A 84 -12.78 25.22 -6.86
CA ALA A 84 -12.34 24.34 -7.95
C ALA A 84 -11.44 23.20 -7.44
N SER A 85 -10.56 23.46 -6.47
CA SER A 85 -9.71 22.44 -5.86
C SER A 85 -10.54 21.42 -5.06
N GLN A 86 -11.48 21.89 -4.24
CA GLN A 86 -12.39 21.04 -3.47
C GLN A 86 -13.28 20.19 -4.36
N GLN A 87 -13.78 20.73 -5.48
CA GLN A 87 -14.57 19.94 -6.42
C GLN A 87 -13.73 18.79 -7.02
N ARG A 88 -12.46 19.04 -7.37
CA ARG A 88 -11.55 18.01 -7.88
C ARG A 88 -11.17 17.01 -6.79
N LEU A 89 -10.92 17.48 -5.57
CA LEU A 89 -10.64 16.65 -4.40
C LEU A 89 -11.82 15.72 -4.13
N GLY A 90 -13.05 16.25 -4.05
CA GLY A 90 -14.28 15.50 -3.85
C GLY A 90 -14.49 14.44 -4.92
N ALA A 91 -14.33 14.79 -6.20
CA ALA A 91 -14.43 13.83 -7.29
C ALA A 91 -13.42 12.67 -7.18
N GLN A 92 -12.21 12.93 -6.69
CA GLN A 92 -11.22 11.87 -6.45
C GLN A 92 -11.53 11.05 -5.20
N GLN A 93 -11.99 11.69 -4.11
CA GLN A 93 -12.43 11.01 -2.89
C GLN A 93 -13.62 10.09 -3.16
N ASP A 94 -14.57 10.51 -3.99
CA ASP A 94 -15.70 9.71 -4.42
C ASP A 94 -15.24 8.47 -5.20
N LYS A 95 -14.27 8.63 -6.12
CA LYS A 95 -13.70 7.51 -6.88
C LYS A 95 -12.95 6.53 -5.98
N VAL A 96 -12.16 7.02 -5.03
CA VAL A 96 -11.49 6.17 -4.04
C VAL A 96 -12.52 5.42 -3.20
N SER A 97 -13.56 6.10 -2.73
CA SER A 97 -14.63 5.48 -1.92
C SER A 97 -15.37 4.39 -2.70
N GLN A 98 -15.66 4.63 -3.99
CA GLN A 98 -16.24 3.63 -4.89
C GLN A 98 -15.33 2.40 -5.04
N PHE A 99 -14.04 2.60 -5.29
CA PHE A 99 -13.09 1.49 -5.41
C PHE A 99 -12.93 0.73 -4.10
N MET A 100 -12.85 1.43 -2.96
CA MET A 100 -12.73 0.81 -1.64
C MET A 100 -13.98 0.00 -1.28
N ALA A 101 -15.17 0.47 -1.61
CA ALA A 101 -16.42 -0.28 -1.43
C ALA A 101 -16.41 -1.58 -2.26
N THR A 102 -16.01 -1.49 -3.53
CA THR A 102 -15.88 -2.67 -4.41
C THR A 102 -14.81 -3.65 -3.89
N ILE A 103 -13.64 -3.16 -3.46
CA ILE A 103 -12.59 -3.97 -2.85
C ILE A 103 -13.13 -4.66 -1.59
N GLY A 104 -13.80 -3.94 -0.70
CA GLY A 104 -14.39 -4.50 0.52
C GLY A 104 -15.40 -5.61 0.23
N LYS A 105 -16.25 -5.43 -0.79
CA LYS A 105 -17.19 -6.46 -1.25
C LYS A 105 -16.45 -7.70 -1.77
N MET A 106 -15.45 -7.53 -2.63
CA MET A 106 -14.67 -8.66 -3.18
C MET A 106 -13.86 -9.37 -2.09
N VAL A 107 -13.33 -8.66 -1.10
CA VAL A 107 -12.67 -9.26 0.07
C VAL A 107 -13.65 -10.15 0.84
N LYS A 108 -14.90 -9.69 1.06
CA LYS A 108 -15.94 -10.51 1.68
C LYS A 108 -16.28 -11.76 0.86
N GLU A 109 -16.35 -11.63 -0.47
CA GLU A 109 -16.55 -12.76 -1.38
C GLU A 109 -15.38 -13.75 -1.34
N LEU A 110 -14.13 -13.27 -1.23
CA LEU A 110 -12.95 -14.14 -1.02
C LEU A 110 -13.08 -14.99 0.25
N PHE A 111 -13.55 -14.43 1.37
CA PHE A 111 -13.80 -15.21 2.60
C PHE A 111 -14.82 -16.34 2.36
N GLN A 112 -15.86 -16.07 1.59
CA GLN A 112 -16.87 -17.08 1.25
C GLN A 112 -16.28 -18.19 0.38
N LEU A 113 -15.45 -17.83 -0.61
CA LEU A 113 -14.78 -18.80 -1.50
C LEU A 113 -13.75 -19.66 -0.75
N VAL A 114 -12.96 -19.08 0.15
CA VAL A 114 -12.00 -19.84 0.98
C VAL A 114 -12.75 -20.82 1.88
N ARG A 115 -13.86 -20.38 2.49
CA ARG A 115 -14.71 -21.27 3.30
C ARG A 115 -15.31 -22.39 2.46
N GLU A 116 -15.77 -22.11 1.25
CA GLU A 116 -16.30 -23.13 0.33
C GLU A 116 -15.22 -24.14 -0.05
N LEU A 117 -14.01 -23.68 -0.41
CA LEU A 117 -12.86 -24.56 -0.70
C LEU A 117 -12.50 -25.44 0.49
N ARG A 118 -12.54 -24.91 1.71
CA ARG A 118 -12.31 -25.70 2.92
C ARG A 118 -13.34 -26.80 3.10
N ILE A 119 -14.63 -26.50 2.89
CA ILE A 119 -15.70 -27.50 2.97
C ILE A 119 -15.56 -28.54 1.86
N LEU A 120 -15.18 -28.13 0.65
CA LEU A 120 -14.93 -29.03 -0.47
C LEU A 120 -13.72 -29.95 -0.20
N ASP A 121 -12.64 -29.43 0.38
CA ASP A 121 -11.48 -30.22 0.79
C ASP A 121 -11.84 -31.24 1.87
N GLU A 122 -12.60 -30.84 2.89
CA GLU A 122 -13.07 -31.75 3.95
C GLU A 122 -13.94 -32.86 3.36
N ARG A 123 -14.87 -32.51 2.47
CA ARG A 123 -15.72 -33.49 1.77
C ARG A 123 -14.91 -34.45 0.93
N LEU A 124 -14.01 -33.93 0.08
CA LEU A 124 -13.12 -34.75 -0.75
C LEU A 124 -12.20 -35.64 0.10
N GLY A 125 -11.84 -35.20 1.31
CA GLY A 125 -11.13 -36.01 2.31
C GLY A 125 -11.86 -37.32 2.61
N TYR A 126 -13.17 -37.27 2.90
CA TYR A 126 -13.96 -38.50 3.16
C TYR A 126 -14.00 -39.44 1.94
N TYR A 127 -14.08 -38.91 0.73
CA TYR A 127 -14.03 -39.74 -0.48
C TYR A 127 -12.65 -40.38 -0.67
N ASN A 128 -11.57 -39.60 -0.57
CA ASN A 128 -10.20 -40.10 -0.71
C ASN A 128 -9.87 -41.16 0.36
N ASP A 129 -10.29 -40.94 1.61
CA ASP A 129 -10.09 -41.88 2.71
C ASP A 129 -10.81 -43.21 2.44
N SER A 130 -12.05 -43.16 1.92
CA SER A 130 -12.81 -44.35 1.54
C SER A 130 -12.18 -45.12 0.37
N TYR A 131 -11.45 -44.46 -0.53
CA TYR A 131 -10.71 -45.14 -1.61
C TYR A 131 -9.32 -45.66 -1.16
N SER A 132 -8.76 -45.13 -0.07
CA SER A 132 -7.39 -45.41 0.37
C SER A 132 -7.21 -46.72 1.15
N GLY A 133 -8.30 -47.35 1.61
CA GLY A 133 -8.24 -48.58 2.42
C GLY A 133 -7.56 -48.41 3.79
N SER A 134 -7.41 -47.18 4.28
CA SER A 134 -6.80 -46.90 5.59
C SER A 134 -7.72 -47.28 6.78
N LYS A 135 -7.22 -47.23 8.01
CA LYS A 135 -8.05 -47.38 9.23
C LYS A 135 -9.23 -46.38 9.30
N SER A 136 -9.14 -45.25 8.59
CA SER A 136 -10.21 -44.25 8.49
C SER A 136 -11.27 -44.60 7.42
N SER A 137 -10.98 -45.56 6.53
CA SER A 137 -11.81 -45.90 5.37
C SER A 137 -13.21 -46.36 5.78
N GLU A 138 -13.33 -47.21 6.80
CA GLU A 138 -14.62 -47.70 7.29
C GLU A 138 -15.46 -46.54 7.86
N SER A 139 -14.86 -45.68 8.68
CA SER A 139 -15.55 -44.50 9.21
C SER A 139 -15.99 -43.53 8.11
N ALA A 140 -15.11 -43.26 7.14
CA ALA A 140 -15.41 -42.38 6.02
C ALA A 140 -16.55 -42.92 5.15
N GLU A 141 -16.59 -44.24 4.94
CA GLU A 141 -17.64 -44.88 4.16
C GLU A 141 -19.00 -44.88 4.88
N ILE A 142 -19.00 -45.08 6.20
CA ILE A 142 -20.18 -44.90 7.04
C ILE A 142 -20.69 -43.45 6.95
N THR A 143 -19.80 -42.45 7.03
CA THR A 143 -20.16 -41.03 6.89
C THR A 143 -20.75 -40.71 5.52
N LEU A 144 -20.17 -41.24 4.43
CA LEU A 144 -20.68 -41.04 3.07
C LEU A 144 -22.06 -41.70 2.87
N LYS A 145 -22.25 -42.91 3.40
CA LYS A 145 -23.55 -43.59 3.38
C LYS A 145 -24.60 -42.82 4.18
N GLY A 146 -24.23 -42.27 5.34
CA GLY A 146 -25.10 -41.41 6.13
C GLY A 146 -25.52 -40.17 5.34
N SER A 147 -24.55 -39.48 4.73
CA SER A 147 -24.83 -38.33 3.87
C SER A 147 -25.71 -38.68 2.66
N TRP A 148 -25.56 -39.87 2.08
CA TRP A 148 -26.40 -40.33 0.98
C TRP A 148 -27.84 -40.58 1.43
N VAL A 149 -28.04 -41.27 2.55
CA VAL A 149 -29.39 -41.52 3.10
C VAL A 149 -30.09 -40.20 3.41
N ASP A 150 -29.38 -39.23 3.99
CA ASP A 150 -29.97 -37.94 4.34
C ASP A 150 -30.26 -37.07 3.10
N LEU A 151 -29.31 -36.97 2.16
CA LEU A 151 -29.40 -36.03 1.04
C LEU A 151 -30.18 -36.60 -0.16
N VAL A 152 -29.99 -37.87 -0.49
CA VAL A 152 -30.55 -38.53 -1.68
C VAL A 152 -31.85 -39.25 -1.34
N GLU A 153 -31.91 -39.95 -0.21
CA GLU A 153 -33.12 -40.67 0.19
C GLU A 153 -34.09 -39.86 1.05
N GLN A 154 -33.71 -38.64 1.44
CA GLN A 154 -34.49 -37.74 2.31
C GLN A 154 -34.71 -38.31 3.73
N GLY A 155 -33.78 -39.14 4.20
CA GLY A 155 -33.80 -39.74 5.54
C GLY A 155 -35.06 -40.58 5.77
N ALA A 156 -35.60 -40.54 7.00
CA ALA A 156 -36.76 -41.34 7.39
C ALA A 156 -38.12 -40.83 6.86
N LYS A 157 -38.14 -39.72 6.09
CA LYS A 157 -39.38 -39.15 5.54
C LYS A 157 -39.89 -39.90 4.32
N ASN A 158 -39.01 -40.57 3.59
CA ASN A 158 -39.37 -41.35 2.42
C ASN A 158 -39.60 -42.82 2.82
N PRO A 159 -40.80 -43.38 2.62
CA PRO A 159 -41.09 -44.81 2.79
C PRO A 159 -40.08 -45.75 2.11
N ALA A 160 -39.49 -45.29 1.00
CA ALA A 160 -38.55 -46.06 0.20
C ALA A 160 -37.08 -45.91 0.64
N SER A 161 -36.76 -45.12 1.66
CA SER A 161 -35.38 -44.99 2.16
C SER A 161 -34.98 -46.18 3.03
N VAL A 162 -33.68 -46.33 3.29
CA VAL A 162 -33.16 -47.39 4.19
C VAL A 162 -33.82 -47.33 5.57
N TYR A 163 -34.05 -46.13 6.12
CA TYR A 163 -34.75 -45.94 7.40
C TYR A 163 -36.28 -46.04 7.29
N GLY A 164 -36.87 -45.59 6.18
CA GLY A 164 -38.32 -45.69 5.93
C GLY A 164 -38.77 -47.15 5.76
N MET A 165 -38.01 -47.93 5.01
CA MET A 165 -38.25 -49.36 4.81
C MET A 165 -38.09 -50.17 6.11
N ALA A 166 -37.20 -49.74 7.00
CA ALA A 166 -37.07 -50.36 8.32
C ALA A 166 -38.32 -50.11 9.19
N ARG A 167 -38.93 -48.92 9.07
CA ARG A 167 -40.09 -48.51 9.87
C ARG A 167 -41.42 -49.03 9.33
N GLU A 168 -41.66 -48.91 8.02
CA GLU A 168 -42.97 -49.22 7.41
C GLU A 168 -43.06 -50.67 6.94
N VAL A 169 -41.96 -51.21 6.39
CA VAL A 169 -41.90 -52.56 5.82
C VAL A 169 -41.33 -53.57 6.83
N GLN A 170 -41.03 -53.11 8.06
CA GLN A 170 -40.45 -53.91 9.16
C GLN A 170 -39.11 -54.57 8.83
N PHE A 171 -38.33 -54.02 7.88
CA PHE A 171 -36.96 -54.47 7.63
C PHE A 171 -35.97 -53.88 8.64
N THR A 172 -36.12 -54.26 9.91
CA THR A 172 -35.37 -53.68 11.04
C THR A 172 -33.86 -53.84 10.93
N THR A 173 -33.37 -54.90 10.28
CA THR A 173 -31.93 -55.16 10.09
C THR A 173 -31.33 -54.47 8.87
N LEU A 174 -32.14 -53.86 7.99
CA LEU A 174 -31.66 -53.28 6.72
C LEU A 174 -30.67 -52.11 6.93
N PRO A 175 -30.88 -51.17 7.87
CA PRO A 175 -29.91 -50.10 8.13
C PRO A 175 -28.56 -50.64 8.58
N ASP A 176 -28.53 -51.54 9.56
CA ASP A 176 -27.29 -52.13 10.07
C ASP A 176 -26.54 -52.90 8.99
N LEU A 177 -27.27 -53.61 8.12
CA LEU A 177 -26.69 -54.33 6.98
C LEU A 177 -26.12 -53.36 5.94
N PHE A 178 -26.78 -52.24 5.67
CA PHE A 178 -26.33 -51.23 4.73
C PHE A 178 -25.06 -50.51 5.21
N PHE A 179 -24.98 -50.14 6.49
CA PHE A 179 -23.78 -49.47 7.03
C PHE A 179 -22.60 -50.41 7.20
N SER A 180 -22.82 -51.72 7.39
CA SER A 180 -21.72 -52.68 7.63
C SER A 180 -21.15 -53.34 6.36
N THR A 181 -21.87 -53.34 5.24
CA THR A 181 -21.39 -53.97 3.98
C THR A 181 -20.72 -52.96 3.07
N HIS A 182 -19.44 -53.14 2.76
CA HIS A 182 -18.61 -52.18 2.03
C HIS A 182 -18.08 -52.76 0.70
N PRO A 183 -18.92 -52.84 -0.36
CA PRO A 183 -18.46 -53.29 -1.67
C PRO A 183 -17.55 -52.25 -2.33
N ILE A 184 -16.45 -52.71 -2.92
CA ILE A 184 -15.41 -51.84 -3.52
C ILE A 184 -15.87 -51.27 -4.88
N LYS A 185 -16.61 -52.06 -5.68
CA LYS A 185 -17.10 -51.68 -7.02
C LYS A 185 -18.57 -52.04 -7.20
N GLN A 186 -19.22 -51.33 -8.14
CA GLN A 186 -20.64 -51.53 -8.47
C GLN A 186 -20.95 -52.93 -9.02
N GLU A 187 -19.97 -53.54 -9.70
CA GLU A 187 -20.05 -54.88 -10.29
C GLU A 187 -19.99 -55.97 -9.20
N ASP A 188 -19.19 -55.75 -8.15
CA ASP A 188 -18.93 -56.72 -7.07
C ASP A 188 -20.03 -56.75 -5.99
N VAL A 189 -21.05 -55.88 -6.10
CA VAL A 189 -22.13 -55.76 -5.11
C VAL A 189 -22.90 -57.07 -4.96
N ASP A 190 -23.19 -57.75 -6.07
CA ASP A 190 -24.00 -58.96 -6.05
C ASP A 190 -23.24 -60.12 -5.39
N GLU A 191 -21.94 -60.25 -5.65
CA GLU A 191 -21.07 -61.28 -5.08
C GLU A 191 -20.79 -61.02 -3.58
N THR A 192 -20.50 -59.76 -3.22
CA THR A 192 -20.20 -59.36 -1.84
C THR A 192 -21.41 -59.57 -0.93
N VAL A 193 -22.61 -59.21 -1.38
CA VAL A 193 -23.85 -59.40 -0.60
C VAL A 193 -24.21 -60.88 -0.43
N GLU A 194 -23.99 -61.70 -1.46
CA GLU A 194 -24.24 -63.14 -1.36
C GLU A 194 -23.22 -63.83 -0.44
N ARG A 195 -21.94 -63.44 -0.51
CA ARG A 195 -20.86 -63.99 0.33
C ARG A 195 -21.01 -63.62 1.80
N GLU A 196 -21.28 -62.35 2.11
CA GLU A 196 -21.24 -61.84 3.49
C GLU A 196 -22.59 -61.93 4.20
N ARG A 197 -23.70 -61.92 3.45
CA ARG A 197 -25.06 -61.79 4.00
C ARG A 197 -26.05 -62.84 3.47
N GLY A 198 -25.56 -63.97 2.94
CA GLY A 198 -26.37 -65.06 2.38
C GLY A 198 -27.40 -65.69 3.34
N ALA A 199 -27.21 -65.56 4.67
CA ALA A 199 -28.12 -66.05 5.70
C ALA A 199 -29.42 -65.22 5.86
N PHE A 200 -29.51 -64.04 5.24
CA PHE A 200 -30.67 -63.16 5.37
C PHE A 200 -31.74 -63.43 4.29
N ASN A 201 -32.98 -63.01 4.59
CA ASN A 201 -34.12 -63.14 3.69
C ASN A 201 -33.81 -62.59 2.29
N ARG A 202 -34.16 -63.34 1.23
CA ARG A 202 -33.92 -63.01 -0.18
C ARG A 202 -34.38 -61.59 -0.52
N LYS A 203 -35.53 -61.16 0.00
CA LYS A 203 -36.10 -59.83 -0.30
C LYS A 203 -35.29 -58.68 0.33
N ILE A 204 -34.69 -58.91 1.50
CA ILE A 204 -33.77 -57.94 2.15
C ILE A 204 -32.47 -57.85 1.34
N ARG A 205 -31.95 -58.99 0.84
CA ARG A 205 -30.77 -59.01 -0.03
C ARG A 205 -30.99 -58.27 -1.34
N GLU A 206 -32.14 -58.47 -1.99
CA GLU A 206 -32.48 -57.77 -3.25
C GLU A 206 -32.57 -56.24 -3.04
N VAL A 207 -33.17 -55.80 -1.94
CA VAL A 207 -33.24 -54.38 -1.58
C VAL A 207 -31.85 -53.82 -1.25
N LEU A 208 -31.04 -54.56 -0.48
CA LEU A 208 -29.68 -54.17 -0.13
C LEU A 208 -28.79 -54.01 -1.38
N LYS A 209 -28.83 -54.97 -2.31
CA LYS A 209 -28.10 -54.90 -3.60
C LYS A 209 -28.46 -53.66 -4.39
N ARG A 210 -29.76 -53.35 -4.51
CA ARG A 210 -30.24 -52.15 -5.20
C ARG A 210 -29.71 -50.87 -4.55
N LYS A 211 -29.78 -50.77 -3.23
CA LYS A 211 -29.36 -49.58 -2.46
C LYS A 211 -27.85 -49.37 -2.52
N LEU A 212 -27.06 -50.45 -2.40
CA LEU A 212 -25.62 -50.40 -2.53
C LEU A 212 -25.18 -50.00 -3.95
N ARG A 213 -25.83 -50.53 -5.00
CA ARG A 213 -25.57 -50.09 -6.39
C ARG A 213 -25.86 -48.60 -6.59
N THR A 214 -26.99 -48.11 -6.09
CA THR A 214 -27.32 -46.67 -6.20
C THR A 214 -26.37 -45.78 -5.39
N PHE A 215 -25.91 -46.25 -4.22
CA PHE A 215 -24.93 -45.53 -3.42
C PHE A 215 -23.57 -45.43 -4.13
N LEU A 216 -23.07 -46.53 -4.71
CA LEU A 216 -21.78 -46.54 -5.41
C LEU A 216 -21.80 -45.65 -6.66
N ALA A 217 -22.86 -45.72 -7.47
CA ALA A 217 -23.02 -44.84 -8.62
C ALA A 217 -23.07 -43.36 -8.20
N TRP A 218 -23.79 -43.05 -7.12
CA TRP A 218 -23.82 -41.69 -6.56
C TRP A 218 -22.44 -41.25 -6.05
N LYS A 219 -21.70 -42.13 -5.38
CA LYS A 219 -20.37 -41.85 -4.83
C LYS A 219 -19.40 -41.45 -5.95
N GLU A 220 -19.35 -42.20 -7.05
CA GLU A 220 -18.46 -41.93 -8.18
C GLU A 220 -18.79 -40.60 -8.87
N HIS A 221 -20.05 -40.40 -9.28
CA HIS A 221 -20.46 -39.17 -9.95
C HIS A 221 -20.29 -37.92 -9.07
N THR A 222 -20.63 -38.04 -7.78
CA THR A 222 -20.49 -36.92 -6.83
C THR A 222 -19.02 -36.60 -6.56
N PHE A 223 -18.14 -37.60 -6.53
CA PHE A 223 -16.70 -37.38 -6.36
C PHE A 223 -16.10 -36.61 -7.54
N GLU A 224 -16.44 -36.97 -8.78
CA GLU A 224 -16.00 -36.24 -9.98
C GLU A 224 -16.57 -34.82 -10.02
N GLU A 225 -17.84 -34.64 -9.68
CA GLU A 225 -18.48 -33.32 -9.60
C GLU A 225 -17.78 -32.43 -8.56
N LEU A 226 -17.52 -32.94 -7.35
CA LEU A 226 -16.84 -32.20 -6.29
C LEU A 226 -15.41 -31.83 -6.67
N LYS A 227 -14.69 -32.73 -7.34
CA LYS A 227 -13.34 -32.45 -7.85
C LYS A 227 -13.35 -31.34 -8.91
N ASN A 228 -14.28 -31.41 -9.86
CA ASN A 228 -14.44 -30.37 -10.88
C ASN A 228 -14.84 -29.04 -10.25
N ARG A 229 -15.82 -29.04 -9.35
CA ARG A 229 -16.26 -27.86 -8.60
C ARG A 229 -15.10 -27.22 -7.86
N ARG A 230 -14.28 -27.98 -7.15
CA ARG A 230 -13.08 -27.48 -6.46
C ARG A 230 -12.15 -26.77 -7.44
N ILE A 231 -11.86 -27.36 -8.61
CA ILE A 231 -10.99 -26.74 -9.63
C ILE A 231 -11.58 -25.41 -10.12
N PHE A 232 -12.89 -25.36 -10.36
CA PHE A 232 -13.57 -24.12 -10.76
C PHE A 232 -13.53 -23.05 -9.67
N THR A 233 -13.86 -23.39 -8.42
CA THR A 233 -13.81 -22.46 -7.28
C THR A 233 -12.40 -21.93 -7.06
N LEU A 234 -11.39 -22.75 -7.27
CA LEU A 234 -9.98 -22.38 -7.13
C LEU A 234 -9.52 -21.40 -8.24
N LYS A 235 -9.93 -21.63 -9.50
CA LYS A 235 -9.73 -20.66 -10.60
C LYS A 235 -10.46 -19.34 -10.35
N TYR A 236 -11.68 -19.42 -9.83
CA TYR A 236 -12.52 -18.27 -9.52
C TYR A 236 -11.93 -17.43 -8.37
N LEU A 237 -11.42 -18.07 -7.32
CA LEU A 237 -10.68 -17.42 -6.23
C LEU A 237 -9.49 -16.60 -6.77
N ARG A 238 -8.71 -17.19 -7.68
CA ARG A 238 -7.57 -16.52 -8.32
C ARG A 238 -8.02 -15.29 -9.12
N GLN A 239 -9.06 -15.44 -9.93
CA GLN A 239 -9.60 -14.32 -10.71
C GLN A 239 -10.02 -13.15 -9.80
N HIS A 240 -10.73 -13.44 -8.70
CA HIS A 240 -11.13 -12.43 -7.72
C HIS A 240 -9.94 -11.70 -7.09
N PHE A 241 -8.91 -12.45 -6.72
CA PHE A 241 -7.70 -11.87 -6.14
C PHE A 241 -6.96 -10.94 -7.12
N GLU A 242 -6.84 -11.33 -8.40
CA GLU A 242 -6.24 -10.50 -9.44
C GLU A 242 -7.03 -9.22 -9.71
N VAL A 243 -8.37 -9.29 -9.68
CA VAL A 243 -9.23 -8.11 -9.81
C VAL A 243 -9.00 -7.15 -8.63
N ILE A 244 -8.86 -7.65 -7.41
CA ILE A 244 -8.51 -6.80 -6.25
C ILE A 244 -7.14 -6.13 -6.44
N LYS A 245 -6.12 -6.86 -6.90
CA LYS A 245 -4.80 -6.27 -7.20
C LYS A 245 -4.91 -5.15 -8.24
N MET A 246 -5.71 -5.36 -9.29
CA MET A 246 -5.96 -4.35 -10.32
C MET A 246 -6.59 -3.08 -9.72
N TYR A 247 -7.64 -3.22 -8.91
CA TYR A 247 -8.27 -2.06 -8.25
C TYR A 247 -7.32 -1.36 -7.27
N MET A 248 -6.50 -2.09 -6.51
CA MET A 248 -5.48 -1.48 -5.64
C MET A 248 -4.45 -0.66 -6.44
N ASN A 249 -4.03 -1.15 -7.61
CA ASN A 249 -3.15 -0.41 -8.50
C ASN A 249 -3.81 0.86 -9.05
N TRP A 250 -5.12 0.83 -9.32
CA TRP A 250 -5.87 2.00 -9.77
C TRP A 250 -6.14 3.01 -8.66
N VAL A 251 -6.37 2.59 -7.41
CA VAL A 251 -6.61 3.48 -6.26
C VAL A 251 -5.36 4.29 -5.89
N ARG A 252 -4.17 3.68 -5.98
CA ARG A 252 -2.90 4.30 -5.59
C ARG A 252 -2.65 5.70 -6.18
N PRO A 253 -2.80 5.97 -7.49
CA PRO A 253 -2.63 7.32 -8.04
C PRO A 253 -3.67 8.31 -7.51
N TYR A 254 -4.92 7.90 -7.30
CA TYR A 254 -5.95 8.79 -6.73
C TYR A 254 -5.62 9.19 -5.29
N LEU A 255 -5.16 8.26 -4.45
CA LEU A 255 -4.72 8.59 -3.09
C LEU A 255 -3.58 9.60 -3.07
N ARG A 256 -2.59 9.43 -3.97
CA ARG A 256 -1.50 10.40 -4.12
C ARG A 256 -2.00 11.76 -4.58
N ASN A 257 -3.00 11.80 -5.45
CA ASN A 257 -3.55 13.07 -5.95
C ASN A 257 -4.43 13.76 -4.90
N ILE A 258 -5.25 13.01 -4.15
CA ILE A 258 -6.03 13.54 -3.01
C ILE A 258 -5.09 14.21 -2.02
N GLN A 259 -4.00 13.54 -1.67
CA GLN A 259 -2.99 14.09 -0.78
C GLN A 259 -2.37 15.39 -1.32
N ARG A 260 -2.03 15.43 -2.62
CA ARG A 260 -1.47 16.64 -3.24
C ARG A 260 -2.46 17.80 -3.31
N LEU A 261 -3.74 17.51 -3.45
CA LEU A 261 -4.82 18.50 -3.50
C LEU A 261 -5.32 18.89 -2.12
N GLN A 262 -5.01 18.08 -1.10
CA GLN A 262 -5.35 18.38 0.27
C GLN A 262 -4.53 19.59 0.72
N LEU A 263 -5.25 20.65 1.07
CA LEU A 263 -4.64 21.90 1.50
C LEU A 263 -3.95 21.68 2.85
N ASP A 264 -2.70 22.13 2.95
CA ASP A 264 -1.94 22.11 4.19
C ASP A 264 -2.60 23.09 5.19
N GLN A 265 -3.19 22.55 6.26
CA GLN A 265 -3.87 23.33 7.30
C GLN A 265 -2.95 24.39 7.92
N SER A 266 -1.67 24.07 8.10
CA SER A 266 -0.70 25.00 8.69
C SER A 266 -0.47 26.26 7.84
N LYS A 267 -0.83 26.17 6.55
CA LYS A 267 -0.69 27.25 5.56
C LYS A 267 -2.00 28.02 5.39
N THR A 268 -3.14 27.35 5.48
CA THR A 268 -4.47 27.99 5.46
C THR A 268 -4.68 28.92 6.65
N GLU A 269 -4.15 28.57 7.83
CA GLU A 269 -4.29 29.36 9.06
C GLU A 269 -3.27 30.51 9.18
N THR A 270 -2.43 30.74 8.17
CA THR A 270 -1.45 31.82 8.23
C THR A 270 -2.13 33.19 8.16
N PRO A 271 -1.67 34.20 8.93
CA PRO A 271 -2.26 35.54 8.91
C PRO A 271 -2.04 36.28 7.57
N ASP A 272 -1.19 35.75 6.69
CA ASP A 272 -0.98 36.26 5.34
C ASP A 272 -2.07 35.82 4.35
N LEU A 273 -2.91 34.84 4.72
CA LEU A 273 -4.05 34.36 3.95
C LEU A 273 -5.35 34.80 4.65
N LEU A 274 -6.16 35.63 3.99
CA LEU A 274 -7.43 36.07 4.53
C LEU A 274 -8.58 35.27 3.90
N VAL A 275 -9.33 34.55 4.73
CA VAL A 275 -10.42 33.65 4.32
C VAL A 275 -11.48 34.35 3.47
N ALA A 276 -11.77 35.63 3.75
CA ALA A 276 -12.81 36.40 3.09
C ALA A 276 -12.47 36.85 1.66
N PHE A 277 -11.20 36.79 1.25
CA PHE A 277 -10.73 37.38 0.00
C PHE A 277 -10.22 36.33 -0.99
N GLU A 278 -10.22 36.65 -2.28
CA GLU A 278 -9.60 35.84 -3.34
C GLU A 278 -8.06 35.87 -3.23
N SER A 279 -7.53 35.26 -2.18
CA SER A 279 -6.09 35.12 -1.94
C SER A 279 -5.65 33.67 -2.14
N SER A 280 -4.47 33.51 -2.73
CA SER A 280 -3.79 32.23 -2.90
C SER A 280 -2.33 32.34 -2.48
N MET A 281 -1.80 31.22 -1.99
CA MET A 281 -0.41 31.09 -1.58
C MET A 281 0.17 29.82 -2.20
N MET A 282 1.36 29.92 -2.77
CA MET A 282 2.07 28.81 -3.39
C MET A 282 3.46 28.70 -2.80
N GLU A 283 3.83 27.50 -2.37
CA GLU A 283 5.18 27.18 -1.93
C GLU A 283 5.80 26.15 -2.87
N VAL A 284 6.92 26.51 -3.47
CA VAL A 284 7.66 25.61 -4.37
C VAL A 284 9.09 25.50 -3.88
N GLU A 285 9.58 24.27 -3.68
CA GLU A 285 10.99 24.02 -3.37
C GLU A 285 11.67 23.26 -4.52
N LEU A 286 12.80 23.80 -5.00
CA LEU A 286 13.68 23.17 -5.96
C LEU A 286 15.03 22.85 -5.31
N LEU A 287 15.47 21.60 -5.42
CA LEU A 287 16.81 21.18 -5.05
C LEU A 287 17.65 20.94 -6.31
N ALA A 288 18.55 21.88 -6.62
CA ALA A 288 19.54 21.72 -7.67
C ALA A 288 20.81 21.08 -7.10
N ARG A 289 21.29 20.00 -7.72
CA ARG A 289 22.49 19.27 -7.30
C ARG A 289 23.48 19.07 -8.45
N LYS A 290 24.76 19.34 -8.17
CA LYS A 290 25.87 19.12 -9.08
C LYS A 290 26.94 18.26 -8.39
N PRO A 291 27.24 17.06 -8.91
CA PRO A 291 28.16 16.16 -8.27
C PRO A 291 29.61 16.64 -8.41
N VAL A 292 30.31 16.75 -7.28
CA VAL A 292 31.74 17.11 -7.22
C VAL A 292 32.46 16.06 -6.36
N GLY A 293 32.67 14.88 -6.94
CA GLY A 293 33.27 13.74 -6.26
C GLY A 293 32.31 13.09 -5.25
N LYS A 294 32.70 13.01 -3.97
CA LYS A 294 31.90 12.38 -2.89
C LYS A 294 30.86 13.32 -2.26
N VAL A 295 30.94 14.62 -2.57
CA VAL A 295 30.06 15.67 -2.04
C VAL A 295 29.42 16.39 -3.23
N ASN A 296 28.15 16.73 -3.10
CA ASN A 296 27.44 17.47 -4.14
C ASN A 296 27.31 18.94 -3.73
N GLN A 297 27.47 19.82 -4.71
CA GLN A 297 27.02 21.20 -4.62
C GLN A 297 25.49 21.19 -4.63
N CYS A 298 24.85 21.68 -3.58
CA CYS A 298 23.40 21.66 -3.43
C CYS A 298 22.90 23.09 -3.23
N LEU A 299 22.01 23.53 -4.11
CA LEU A 299 21.28 24.78 -3.97
C LEU A 299 19.81 24.46 -3.80
N LEU A 300 19.26 24.81 -2.64
CA LEU A 300 17.82 24.73 -2.37
C LEU A 300 17.22 26.11 -2.60
N VAL A 301 16.30 26.19 -3.56
CA VAL A 301 15.54 27.40 -3.87
C VAL A 301 14.12 27.20 -3.37
N SER A 302 13.68 28.03 -2.44
CA SER A 302 12.31 28.04 -1.92
C SER A 302 11.61 29.30 -2.41
N TYR A 303 10.47 29.14 -3.05
CA TYR A 303 9.58 30.20 -3.48
C TYR A 303 8.37 30.21 -2.57
N LEU A 304 8.05 31.39 -2.04
CA LEU A 304 6.77 31.65 -1.38
C LEU A 304 6.08 32.75 -2.18
N PHE A 305 5.10 32.36 -2.99
CA PHE A 305 4.29 33.29 -3.76
C PHE A 305 2.96 33.50 -3.06
N ARG A 306 2.51 34.75 -3.00
CA ARG A 306 1.21 35.12 -2.47
C ARG A 306 0.54 36.11 -3.40
N THR A 307 -0.77 35.99 -3.51
CA THR A 307 -1.61 36.95 -4.20
C THR A 307 -2.45 37.72 -3.20
N ARG A 308 -2.56 39.02 -3.41
CA ARG A 308 -3.49 39.88 -2.68
C ARG A 308 -4.44 40.51 -3.70
N PRO A 309 -5.76 40.32 -3.56
CA PRO A 309 -6.70 40.98 -4.44
C PRO A 309 -6.70 42.48 -4.12
N GLU A 310 -6.54 43.30 -5.14
CA GLU A 310 -6.75 44.74 -5.08
C GLU A 310 -7.99 45.07 -5.91
N LEU A 311 -9.02 45.60 -5.25
CA LEU A 311 -10.23 46.05 -5.91
C LEU A 311 -9.93 47.39 -6.59
N ASN A 312 -9.60 47.35 -7.88
CA ASN A 312 -9.52 48.56 -8.68
C ASN A 312 -10.92 48.95 -9.15
N TYR A 313 -11.55 49.90 -8.46
CA TYR A 313 -12.79 50.53 -8.91
C TYR A 313 -12.49 51.52 -10.04
N GLN A 314 -12.29 51.04 -11.26
CA GLN A 314 -12.39 51.92 -12.44
C GLN A 314 -13.87 52.12 -12.77
N GLN A 315 -14.32 53.38 -12.78
CA GLN A 315 -15.64 53.76 -13.27
C GLN A 315 -15.75 53.41 -14.75
N GLU A 316 -16.57 52.41 -15.06
CA GLU A 316 -17.40 52.21 -16.27
C GLU A 316 -17.41 50.75 -16.77
N GLY A 317 -18.55 50.08 -16.54
CA GLY A 317 -19.25 49.33 -17.59
C GLY A 317 -18.83 47.90 -17.94
N TYR A 318 -17.69 47.37 -17.47
CA TYR A 318 -17.32 45.97 -17.76
C TYR A 318 -16.93 45.22 -16.50
N GLN A 319 -17.68 44.14 -16.23
CA GLN A 319 -17.44 43.15 -15.18
C GLN A 319 -15.98 42.67 -15.25
N ARG A 320 -15.14 43.11 -14.31
CA ARG A 320 -13.73 42.67 -14.20
C ARG A 320 -13.48 42.13 -12.80
N GLY A 321 -12.91 40.93 -12.75
CA GLY A 321 -12.46 40.29 -11.51
C GLY A 321 -11.30 41.07 -10.86
N PRO A 322 -10.99 40.77 -9.59
CA PRO A 322 -9.95 41.48 -8.85
C PRO A 322 -8.58 41.40 -9.55
N ILE A 323 -7.87 42.51 -9.62
CA ILE A 323 -6.48 42.52 -10.06
C ILE A 323 -5.65 41.99 -8.89
N HIS A 324 -4.81 40.99 -9.14
CA HIS A 324 -4.02 40.36 -8.09
C HIS A 324 -2.64 41.02 -8.02
N LEU A 325 -2.30 41.59 -6.87
CA LEU A 325 -0.93 41.97 -6.55
C LEU A 325 -0.16 40.70 -6.17
N GLY A 326 0.86 40.37 -6.95
CA GLY A 326 1.72 39.22 -6.71
C GLY A 326 2.93 39.62 -5.88
N ARG A 327 3.18 38.91 -4.77
CA ARG A 327 4.44 39.01 -4.04
C ARG A 327 5.10 37.65 -4.00
N ILE A 328 6.36 37.59 -4.42
CA ILE A 328 7.20 36.42 -4.33
C ILE A 328 8.37 36.66 -3.37
N GLU A 329 8.58 35.69 -2.49
CA GLU A 329 9.78 35.61 -1.67
C GLU A 329 10.62 34.43 -2.18
N ILE A 330 11.87 34.72 -2.56
CA ILE A 330 12.80 33.71 -3.05
C ILE A 330 13.92 33.56 -2.03
N ASP A 331 14.01 32.39 -1.42
CA ASP A 331 15.08 32.00 -0.51
C ASP A 331 16.05 31.05 -1.21
N LEU A 332 17.29 31.49 -1.37
CA LEU A 332 18.40 30.68 -1.88
C LEU A 332 19.22 30.17 -0.69
N ARG A 333 19.13 28.87 -0.38
CA ARG A 333 19.89 28.21 0.69
C ARG A 333 20.98 27.31 0.10
N ILE A 334 22.21 27.51 0.57
CA ILE A 334 23.40 26.82 0.04
C ILE A 334 23.82 25.69 0.97
N TYR A 335 24.02 24.51 0.39
CA TYR A 335 24.44 23.30 1.10
C TYR A 335 25.54 22.54 0.35
N ALA A 336 26.32 21.77 1.09
CA ALA A 336 27.23 20.75 0.55
C ALA A 336 26.88 19.40 1.18
N TRP A 337 26.06 18.63 0.47
CA TRP A 337 25.50 17.36 0.94
C TRP A 337 26.05 16.17 0.18
N THR A 338 26.20 15.06 0.90
CA THR A 338 26.44 13.73 0.35
C THR A 338 25.16 13.13 -0.20
N ASN A 339 25.26 12.11 -1.06
CA ASN A 339 24.08 11.42 -1.61
C ASN A 339 23.13 10.90 -0.50
N LYS A 340 23.67 10.43 0.63
CA LYS A 340 22.88 9.95 1.77
C LYS A 340 22.13 11.08 2.49
N GLU A 341 22.78 12.22 2.70
CA GLU A 341 22.14 13.40 3.30
C GLU A 341 21.00 13.91 2.38
N ILE A 342 21.19 13.89 1.05
CA ILE A 342 20.14 14.26 0.08
C ILE A 342 18.93 13.30 0.17
N GLU A 343 19.17 11.99 0.18
CA GLU A 343 18.09 11.02 0.33
C GLU A 343 17.34 11.15 1.65
N ASN A 344 18.06 11.43 2.74
CA ASN A 344 17.44 11.68 4.05
C ASN A 344 16.58 12.95 4.03
N TYR A 345 17.04 14.04 3.39
CA TYR A 345 16.24 15.25 3.24
C TYR A 345 14.98 15.02 2.41
N LYS A 346 15.09 14.28 1.30
CA LYS A 346 13.92 13.87 0.48
C LYS A 346 12.94 13.05 1.30
N LYS A 347 13.42 12.01 2.00
CA LYS A 347 12.59 11.17 2.87
C LYS A 347 11.93 11.94 4.00
N MET A 348 12.61 12.94 4.58
CA MET A 348 12.03 13.81 5.61
C MET A 348 10.85 14.60 5.06
N ARG A 349 10.99 15.14 3.84
CA ARG A 349 9.92 15.87 3.15
C ARG A 349 8.78 14.95 2.72
N ASP A 350 9.08 13.74 2.29
CA ASP A 350 8.09 12.72 1.94
C ASP A 350 7.40 12.10 3.19
N GLN A 351 7.96 12.22 4.40
CA GLN A 351 7.45 11.48 5.58
C GLN A 351 6.10 12.00 6.11
N GLU A 352 5.76 13.24 5.82
CA GLU A 352 4.41 13.78 6.07
C GLU A 352 3.39 13.18 5.08
N ASP A 353 3.85 12.67 3.94
CA ASP A 353 3.01 12.16 2.87
C ASP A 353 2.67 10.66 2.97
N PHE A 354 3.41 9.86 3.73
CA PHE A 354 3.22 8.40 3.74
C PHE A 354 2.06 7.89 4.62
N GLN A 355 1.42 8.75 5.43
CA GLN A 355 0.47 8.31 6.45
C GLN A 355 -0.86 7.81 5.86
N LEU A 356 -1.38 8.46 4.81
CA LEU A 356 -2.64 8.06 4.17
C LEU A 356 -2.51 6.74 3.38
N LEU A 357 -1.37 6.52 2.73
CA LEU A 357 -1.09 5.26 2.04
C LEU A 357 -0.95 4.09 3.03
N GLY A 358 -0.34 4.33 4.19
CA GLY A 358 -0.15 3.31 5.23
C GLY A 358 -1.43 2.85 5.92
N ILE A 359 -2.39 3.77 6.14
CA ILE A 359 -3.68 3.44 6.79
C ILE A 359 -4.53 2.54 5.88
N ILE A 360 -4.54 2.81 4.57
CA ILE A 360 -5.37 2.07 3.61
C ILE A 360 -4.75 0.71 3.28
N ASP A 361 -3.44 0.65 3.06
CA ASP A 361 -2.73 -0.63 2.94
C ASP A 361 -2.91 -1.43 4.24
N GLY A 362 -2.95 -0.82 5.42
CA GLY A 362 -3.13 -1.49 6.71
C GLY A 362 -4.44 -2.26 6.84
N ALA A 363 -5.58 -1.65 6.51
CA ALA A 363 -6.90 -2.29 6.66
C ALA A 363 -7.10 -3.46 5.68
N VAL A 364 -6.74 -3.27 4.40
CA VAL A 364 -6.84 -4.31 3.37
C VAL A 364 -5.82 -5.43 3.64
N LYS A 365 -4.59 -5.07 4.02
CA LYS A 365 -3.54 -6.04 4.37
C LYS A 365 -3.89 -6.82 5.63
N ALA A 366 -4.48 -6.20 6.66
CA ALA A 366 -4.95 -6.91 7.83
C ALA A 366 -6.05 -7.93 7.49
N ALA A 367 -6.99 -7.58 6.60
CA ALA A 367 -8.00 -8.52 6.11
C ALA A 367 -7.39 -9.67 5.30
N MET A 368 -6.35 -9.40 4.50
CA MET A 368 -5.62 -10.43 3.75
C MET A 368 -4.71 -11.29 4.64
N GLU A 369 -4.13 -10.73 5.69
CA GLU A 369 -3.30 -11.46 6.66
C GLU A 369 -4.14 -12.36 7.57
N ALA A 370 -5.37 -11.94 7.93
CA ALA A 370 -6.32 -12.79 8.65
C ALA A 370 -6.71 -14.05 7.85
N LEU A 371 -6.69 -13.95 6.51
CA LEU A 371 -6.88 -15.06 5.57
C LEU A 371 -5.57 -15.81 5.24
N GLY A 372 -4.43 -15.30 5.71
CA GLY A 372 -3.14 -15.41 5.05
C GLY A 372 -2.69 -16.83 4.75
N ASP A 373 -2.75 -17.76 5.70
CA ASP A 373 -2.18 -19.09 5.47
C ASP A 373 -3.04 -19.96 4.55
N GLU A 374 -4.37 -19.92 4.69
CA GLU A 374 -5.29 -20.72 3.87
C GLU A 374 -5.47 -20.13 2.47
N LEU A 375 -5.67 -18.82 2.35
CA LEU A 375 -5.79 -18.13 1.07
C LEU A 375 -4.51 -18.31 0.24
N MET A 376 -3.33 -18.15 0.86
CA MET A 376 -2.06 -18.28 0.15
C MET A 376 -1.77 -19.73 -0.25
N ARG A 377 -2.26 -20.72 0.51
CA ARG A 377 -2.22 -22.14 0.10
C ARG A 377 -3.01 -22.33 -1.19
N TYR A 378 -4.27 -21.89 -1.22
CA TYR A 378 -5.14 -22.05 -2.39
C TYR A 378 -4.68 -21.25 -3.62
N LEU A 379 -4.15 -20.05 -3.42
CA LEU A 379 -3.58 -19.26 -4.52
C LEU A 379 -2.31 -19.90 -5.12
N ARG A 380 -1.45 -20.51 -4.29
CA ARG A 380 -0.31 -21.30 -4.80
C ARG A 380 -0.76 -22.53 -5.58
N GLU A 381 -1.77 -23.23 -5.08
CA GLU A 381 -2.39 -24.36 -5.81
C GLU A 381 -3.01 -23.91 -7.15
N ALA A 382 -3.41 -22.64 -7.27
CA ALA A 382 -3.96 -22.03 -8.48
C ALA A 382 -2.93 -21.66 -9.54
N GLY A 383 -1.64 -21.95 -9.29
CA GLY A 383 -0.54 -21.63 -10.19
C GLY A 383 -0.05 -20.18 -10.09
N GLU A 384 -0.24 -19.50 -8.95
CA GLU A 384 0.54 -18.29 -8.65
C GLU A 384 1.90 -18.67 -8.06
N GLU A 385 2.99 -18.32 -8.75
CA GLU A 385 4.33 -18.25 -8.15
C GLU A 385 4.39 -17.08 -7.17
N ILE A 386 3.84 -17.29 -5.98
CA ILE A 386 4.03 -16.36 -4.88
C ILE A 386 5.45 -16.59 -4.38
N ALA A 387 6.35 -15.64 -4.65
CA ALA A 387 7.67 -15.60 -4.02
C ALA A 387 7.50 -15.85 -2.51
N PRO A 388 8.18 -16.85 -1.92
CA PRO A 388 7.91 -17.25 -0.56
C PRO A 388 8.26 -16.10 0.38
N LYS A 389 7.24 -15.43 0.92
CA LYS A 389 7.38 -14.72 2.18
C LYS A 389 7.65 -15.80 3.23
N THR A 390 8.85 -15.72 3.78
CA THR A 390 9.36 -16.50 4.90
C THR A 390 8.27 -16.79 5.92
N LEU A 391 7.80 -18.05 5.97
CA LEU A 391 7.14 -18.58 7.17
C LEU A 391 8.14 -18.46 8.32
N GLY A 392 7.83 -17.59 9.27
CA GLY A 392 8.59 -17.40 10.48
C GLY A 392 8.71 -18.73 11.23
N LYS A 393 9.95 -19.16 11.48
CA LYS A 393 10.26 -20.12 12.54
C LYS A 393 9.71 -19.57 13.85
N LYS A 394 8.92 -20.38 14.55
CA LYS A 394 8.56 -20.18 15.96
C LYS A 394 9.84 -19.92 16.77
N THR A 395 10.01 -18.71 17.29
CA THR A 395 10.97 -18.41 18.35
C THR A 395 10.22 -18.14 19.64
N GLU A 396 10.61 -18.89 20.66
CA GLU A 396 10.08 -18.85 22.02
C GLU A 396 10.06 -17.44 22.62
N ILE A 397 9.00 -17.20 23.37
CA ILE A 397 8.73 -15.97 24.11
C ILE A 397 9.68 -15.92 25.32
N LYS A 398 10.63 -14.96 25.34
CA LYS A 398 11.26 -14.48 26.58
C LYS A 398 10.76 -13.06 26.88
N LYS A 399 10.35 -12.89 28.14
CA LYS A 399 9.68 -11.72 28.73
C LYS A 399 10.41 -10.38 28.50
N PRO A 400 9.69 -9.24 28.48
CA PRO A 400 10.18 -7.97 27.99
C PRO A 400 11.10 -7.28 29.00
N SER A 401 12.22 -6.72 28.53
CA SER A 401 13.02 -5.73 29.26
C SER A 401 12.66 -4.33 28.75
N ALA A 402 12.46 -3.39 29.69
CA ALA A 402 11.83 -2.08 29.55
C ALA A 402 12.62 -1.01 28.74
N LEU A 403 13.45 -1.42 27.78
CA LEU A 403 14.23 -0.53 26.91
C LEU A 403 13.93 -0.74 25.41
N SER A 404 12.85 -1.46 25.11
CA SER A 404 12.37 -1.79 23.76
C SER A 404 11.74 -0.67 22.89
N PRO A 405 11.45 0.57 23.36
CA PRO A 405 10.95 1.62 22.46
C PRO A 405 12.03 2.21 21.53
N TYR A 406 13.31 2.19 21.93
CA TYR A 406 14.39 2.87 21.18
C TYR A 406 15.20 1.94 20.26
N LEU A 407 15.15 0.62 20.47
CA LEU A 407 15.85 -0.37 19.62
C LEU A 407 15.03 -0.86 18.43
N SER A 408 13.71 -0.65 18.43
CA SER A 408 12.79 -1.06 17.35
C SER A 408 12.98 -0.24 16.07
N VAL A 409 13.31 1.05 16.20
CA VAL A 409 13.60 1.95 15.07
C VAL A 409 14.94 1.61 14.40
N PHE A 410 15.94 1.14 15.17
CA PHE A 410 17.23 0.72 14.63
C PHE A 410 17.18 -0.67 13.96
N LYS A 411 16.27 -1.56 14.39
CA LYS A 411 16.07 -2.88 13.75
C LYS A 411 15.45 -2.75 12.34
N GLY A 412 14.50 -1.85 12.15
CA GLY A 412 13.87 -1.60 10.84
C GLY A 412 14.84 -1.08 9.77
N PHE A 413 15.97 -0.48 10.17
CA PHE A 413 17.02 -0.03 9.24
C PHE A 413 17.98 -1.15 8.82
N SER A 414 18.08 -2.23 9.62
CA SER A 414 18.97 -3.37 9.34
C SER A 414 18.36 -4.42 8.41
N GLU A 415 17.03 -4.48 8.32
CA GLU A 415 16.29 -5.41 7.43
C GLU A 415 16.19 -4.91 5.99
N LEU A 416 16.44 -3.60 5.75
CA LEU A 416 16.43 -2.97 4.42
C LEU A 416 17.76 -3.13 3.65
N PHE A 417 18.81 -3.65 4.29
CA PHE A 417 20.06 -4.07 3.64
C PHE A 417 20.17 -5.60 3.72
N GLY A 418 19.65 -6.25 2.67
CA GLY A 418 19.31 -7.67 2.64
C GLY A 418 20.38 -8.68 3.07
N ALA A 419 19.87 -9.83 3.51
CA ALA A 419 20.59 -11.08 3.68
C ALA A 419 21.32 -11.46 2.39
N ALA A 420 22.65 -11.44 2.46
CA ALA A 420 23.56 -11.78 1.39
C ALA A 420 23.59 -13.30 1.14
N LYS A 421 23.45 -13.70 -0.13
CA LYS A 421 24.24 -14.82 -0.68
C LYS A 421 25.71 -14.52 -0.39
N ARG A 422 26.40 -15.39 0.35
CA ARG A 422 27.83 -15.26 0.69
C ARG A 422 28.69 -15.08 -0.57
N PRO A 423 29.45 -13.98 -0.74
CA PRO A 423 30.68 -13.98 -1.50
C PRO A 423 31.87 -13.87 -0.55
N LYS A 424 33.04 -14.23 -1.06
CA LYS A 424 34.33 -14.28 -0.36
C LYS A 424 34.61 -13.04 0.48
N ALA A 425 35.27 -13.27 1.63
CA ALA A 425 35.64 -12.28 2.63
C ALA A 425 36.24 -11.00 2.01
N GLN A 426 35.47 -9.92 2.04
CA GLN A 426 35.96 -8.56 1.85
C GLN A 426 36.38 -7.98 3.21
N PRO A 427 37.46 -7.19 3.27
CA PRO A 427 38.02 -6.69 4.52
C PRO A 427 37.07 -5.66 5.18
N LYS A 428 37.01 -5.70 6.52
CA LYS A 428 36.20 -4.78 7.35
C LYS A 428 36.45 -3.30 6.95
N PRO A 429 35.42 -2.44 6.92
CA PRO A 429 35.58 -1.04 6.56
C PRO A 429 36.48 -0.34 7.60
N LYS A 430 37.64 0.15 7.14
CA LYS A 430 38.56 0.95 7.95
C LYS A 430 37.82 2.20 8.44
N LYS A 431 37.90 2.50 9.75
CA LYS A 431 37.49 3.81 10.29
C LYS A 431 38.18 4.90 9.44
N PRO A 432 37.47 5.95 8.99
CA PRO A 432 38.04 6.94 8.09
C PRO A 432 39.27 7.58 8.73
N SER A 433 40.37 7.64 7.99
CA SER A 433 41.60 8.30 8.44
C SER A 433 41.33 9.78 8.73
N LYS A 434 42.06 10.40 9.66
CA LYS A 434 42.02 11.86 9.89
C LYS A 434 42.20 12.64 8.57
N THR A 435 43.00 12.11 7.64
CA THR A 435 43.22 12.66 6.30
C THR A 435 41.98 12.57 5.39
N ASP A 436 41.17 11.51 5.51
CA ASP A 436 39.94 11.35 4.72
C ASP A 436 38.83 12.27 5.21
N ILE A 437 38.75 12.48 6.53
CA ILE A 437 37.84 13.44 7.15
C ILE A 437 38.22 14.87 6.71
N MET A 438 39.51 15.19 6.73
CA MET A 438 40.01 16.50 6.30
C MET A 438 39.79 16.73 4.80
N LYS A 439 40.00 15.71 3.95
CA LYS A 439 39.68 15.78 2.51
C LYS A 439 38.18 15.96 2.26
N LEU A 440 37.33 15.31 3.05
CA LEU A 440 35.87 15.46 2.95
C LEU A 440 35.42 16.85 3.41
N GLN A 441 35.99 17.37 4.49
CA GLN A 441 35.75 18.76 4.94
C GLN A 441 36.21 19.77 3.90
N LEU A 442 37.41 19.62 3.34
CA LEU A 442 37.91 20.50 2.28
C LEU A 442 37.05 20.44 1.02
N ALA A 443 36.57 19.24 0.64
CA ALA A 443 35.62 19.06 -0.44
C ALA A 443 34.26 19.73 -0.15
N LYS A 444 33.75 19.63 1.09
CA LYS A 444 32.54 20.36 1.53
C LYS A 444 32.74 21.86 1.43
N THR A 445 33.83 22.42 1.97
CA THR A 445 34.11 23.86 1.94
C THR A 445 34.29 24.37 0.51
N SER A 446 34.97 23.62 -0.36
CA SER A 446 35.11 23.96 -1.78
C SER A 446 33.76 23.95 -2.51
N ALA A 447 32.94 22.91 -2.28
CA ALA A 447 31.60 22.82 -2.84
C ALA A 447 30.69 23.97 -2.35
N GLU A 448 30.74 24.32 -1.06
CA GLU A 448 30.02 25.46 -0.50
C GLU A 448 30.44 26.78 -1.15
N ASN A 449 31.74 27.03 -1.30
CA ASN A 449 32.24 28.27 -1.89
C ASN A 449 31.85 28.42 -3.36
N ALA A 450 31.98 27.34 -4.15
CA ALA A 450 31.51 27.33 -5.53
C ALA A 450 30.00 27.59 -5.63
N THR A 451 29.21 26.98 -4.74
CA THR A 451 27.75 27.16 -4.70
C THR A 451 27.38 28.57 -4.23
N LYS A 452 28.13 29.17 -3.28
CA LYS A 452 27.98 30.58 -2.86
C LYS A 452 28.17 31.53 -4.02
N THR A 453 29.22 31.35 -4.83
CA THR A 453 29.45 32.19 -6.02
C THR A 453 28.30 32.08 -7.01
N THR A 454 27.81 30.87 -7.27
CA THR A 454 26.67 30.65 -8.18
C THR A 454 25.38 31.26 -7.65
N ALA A 455 25.06 31.06 -6.37
CA ALA A 455 23.88 31.64 -5.73
C ALA A 455 23.93 33.18 -5.71
N TRP A 456 25.11 33.78 -5.47
CA TRP A 456 25.29 35.22 -5.57
C TRP A 456 25.08 35.73 -6.99
N ARG A 457 25.57 35.03 -8.01
CA ARG A 457 25.33 35.39 -9.42
C ARG A 457 23.85 35.34 -9.77
N ILE A 458 23.13 34.30 -9.32
CA ILE A 458 21.67 34.22 -9.47
C ILE A 458 21.00 35.42 -8.81
N TYR A 459 21.33 35.68 -7.55
CA TYR A 459 20.77 36.78 -6.77
C TYR A 459 20.99 38.15 -7.45
N HIS A 460 22.22 38.43 -7.88
CA HIS A 460 22.59 39.69 -8.50
C HIS A 460 22.00 39.84 -9.90
N HIS A 461 22.03 38.80 -10.73
CA HIS A 461 21.46 38.84 -12.08
C HIS A 461 19.94 38.97 -12.04
N PHE A 462 19.29 38.28 -11.09
CA PHE A 462 17.85 38.40 -10.87
C PHE A 462 17.47 39.84 -10.50
N LYS A 463 18.17 40.46 -9.54
CA LYS A 463 17.94 41.86 -9.19
C LYS A 463 18.13 42.81 -10.36
N LYS A 464 19.21 42.63 -11.13
CA LYS A 464 19.50 43.45 -12.31
C LYS A 464 18.42 43.30 -13.40
N HIS A 465 17.91 42.09 -13.62
CA HIS A 465 16.88 41.82 -14.61
C HIS A 465 15.53 42.47 -14.25
N HIS A 466 15.19 42.49 -12.96
CA HIS A 466 13.92 43.04 -12.46
C HIS A 466 14.05 44.49 -11.97
N ASN A 467 15.11 45.21 -12.37
CA ASN A 467 15.38 46.61 -12.00
C ASN A 467 15.34 46.89 -10.49
N MET A 468 15.72 45.90 -9.67
CA MET A 468 15.79 46.07 -8.22
C MET A 468 17.06 46.84 -7.85
N LEU A 469 17.03 47.54 -6.71
CA LEU A 469 18.20 48.22 -6.15
C LEU A 469 19.37 47.24 -5.96
N ASN A 470 20.42 47.46 -6.75
CA ASN A 470 21.70 46.77 -6.68
C ASN A 470 22.61 47.58 -5.74
N TRP A 471 22.94 47.02 -4.59
CA TRP A 471 23.97 47.53 -3.68
C TRP A 471 25.00 46.42 -3.44
#